data_AF-A0A0T5NSH5-F1
#
_entry.id   AF-A0A0T5NSH5-F1
#
_cell.length_a   1.000
_cell.length_b   1.000
_cell.length_c   1.000
_cell.angle_alpha   90.00
_cell.angle_beta   90.00
_cell.angle_gamma   90.00
#
_symmetry.space_group_name_H-M   'P 1'
#
loop_
_entity.id
_entity.type
_entity.pdbx_description
1 polymer ?
#
loop_
_entity_poly.entity_id
_entity_poly.type
_entity_poly.pdbx_seq_one_letter_code
_entity_poly.pdbx_strand_id
1 'polypeptide(L)'
;MGPLRRGLILSALLVLPASARAQDVCAKVRPDWDGAPVPAWEEAILLFGSPAALVLLFASALVLRFRSAWGALAVFVGWSLLVSAFTIYDPTGGQRIAAAAEGCIGSPALFVAIVMVIGVGLLLYTGRPKDDTPRA
;
A
#
# COMPACT_ATOMS: atom_id res chain seq x y z
N MET A 1 -37.96 -33.60 -22.02
CA MET A 1 -36.55 -33.16 -21.93
C MET A 1 -36.54 -31.63 -21.93
N GLY A 2 -36.63 -31.02 -20.74
CA GLY A 2 -37.15 -29.65 -20.59
C GLY A 2 -36.13 -28.52 -20.90
N PRO A 3 -36.52 -27.49 -21.67
CA PRO A 3 -35.69 -26.31 -21.97
C PRO A 3 -35.32 -25.49 -20.73
N LEU A 4 -36.09 -25.64 -19.65
CA LEU A 4 -35.86 -25.00 -18.35
C LEU A 4 -34.55 -25.45 -17.69
N ARG A 5 -34.14 -26.71 -17.87
CA ARG A 5 -32.88 -27.24 -17.33
C ARG A 5 -31.68 -26.66 -18.08
N ARG A 6 -31.83 -26.39 -19.38
CA ARG A 6 -30.80 -25.77 -20.23
C ARG A 6 -30.65 -24.28 -19.94
N GLY A 7 -31.76 -23.59 -19.68
CA GLY A 7 -31.77 -22.19 -19.21
C GLY A 7 -31.05 -22.04 -17.87
N LEU A 8 -31.36 -22.89 -16.89
CA LEU A 8 -30.72 -22.87 -15.56
C LEU A 8 -29.20 -23.13 -15.60
N ILE A 9 -28.73 -24.03 -16.48
CA ILE A 9 -27.29 -24.28 -16.64
C ILE A 9 -26.59 -23.09 -17.30
N LEU A 10 -27.23 -22.41 -18.25
CA LEU A 10 -26.70 -21.20 -18.88
C LEU A 10 -26.71 -20.00 -17.93
N SER A 11 -27.74 -19.85 -17.09
CA SER A 11 -27.79 -18.82 -16.04
C SER A 11 -26.76 -19.08 -14.94
N ALA A 12 -26.55 -20.34 -14.56
CA ALA A 12 -25.50 -20.71 -13.61
C ALA A 12 -24.10 -20.40 -14.18
N LEU A 13 -23.88 -20.60 -15.48
CA LEU A 13 -22.65 -20.19 -16.18
C LEU A 13 -22.47 -18.67 -16.29
N LEU A 14 -23.56 -17.89 -16.25
CA LEU A 14 -23.52 -16.42 -16.18
C LEU A 14 -23.29 -15.89 -14.75
N VAL A 15 -23.52 -16.73 -13.73
CA VAL A 15 -23.29 -16.44 -12.31
C VAL A 15 -21.96 -17.03 -11.83
N LEU A 16 -21.23 -17.78 -12.68
CA LEU A 16 -19.81 -18.01 -12.41
C LEU A 16 -19.16 -16.63 -12.36
N PRO A 17 -18.63 -16.21 -11.21
CA PRO A 17 -18.04 -14.89 -11.10
C PRO A 17 -16.95 -14.80 -12.16
N ALA A 18 -16.91 -13.68 -12.88
CA ALA A 18 -15.88 -13.41 -13.89
C ALA A 18 -14.46 -13.60 -13.32
N SER A 19 -14.33 -13.60 -12.00
CA SER A 19 -13.13 -13.99 -11.25
C SER A 19 -12.58 -15.37 -11.62
N ALA A 20 -13.35 -16.33 -12.15
CA ALA A 20 -12.84 -17.66 -12.49
C ALA A 20 -12.12 -17.75 -13.86
N ARG A 21 -12.12 -16.69 -14.66
CA ARG A 21 -11.62 -16.71 -16.05
C ARG A 21 -10.37 -15.84 -16.28
N ALA A 22 -9.92 -15.08 -15.28
CA ALA A 22 -8.76 -14.20 -15.33
C ALA A 22 -8.00 -14.25 -13.98
N GLN A 23 -7.41 -15.41 -13.66
CA GLN A 23 -6.73 -15.67 -12.38
C GLN A 23 -5.22 -15.92 -12.53
N ASP A 24 -4.71 -15.97 -13.76
CA ASP A 24 -3.34 -16.43 -14.02
C ASP A 24 -2.28 -15.50 -13.43
N VAL A 25 -2.59 -14.21 -13.26
CA VAL A 25 -1.69 -13.23 -12.65
C VAL A 25 -1.85 -13.26 -11.13
N CYS A 26 -3.07 -13.15 -10.62
CA CYS A 26 -3.31 -13.18 -9.17
C CYS A 26 -2.87 -14.49 -8.50
N ALA A 27 -2.98 -15.64 -9.16
CA ALA A 27 -2.46 -16.92 -8.64
C ALA A 27 -0.94 -16.92 -8.44
N LYS A 28 -0.20 -16.08 -9.18
CA LYS A 28 1.27 -15.93 -9.03
C LYS A 28 1.65 -14.90 -7.97
N VAL A 29 0.83 -13.86 -7.80
CA VAL A 29 1.10 -12.73 -6.90
C VAL A 29 0.57 -12.98 -5.48
N ARG A 30 -0.63 -13.55 -5.34
CA ARG A 30 -1.24 -14.00 -4.08
C ARG A 30 -1.86 -15.39 -4.26
N PRO A 31 -1.11 -16.48 -4.01
CA PRO A 31 -1.60 -17.85 -4.18
C PRO A 31 -2.84 -18.20 -3.35
N ASP A 32 -2.98 -17.61 -2.16
CA ASP A 32 -4.07 -17.87 -1.22
C ASP A 32 -5.25 -16.88 -1.33
N TRP A 33 -5.35 -16.15 -2.45
CA TRP A 33 -6.42 -15.17 -2.66
C TRP A 33 -7.78 -15.84 -2.93
N ASP A 34 -8.82 -15.35 -2.27
CA ASP A 34 -10.19 -15.90 -2.30
C ASP A 34 -11.05 -15.38 -3.47
N GLY A 35 -10.49 -14.49 -4.30
CA GLY A 35 -11.17 -13.87 -5.44
C GLY A 35 -11.98 -12.63 -5.09
N ALA A 36 -12.00 -12.19 -3.82
CA ALA A 36 -12.66 -10.96 -3.41
C ALA A 36 -11.73 -9.74 -3.62
N PRO A 37 -12.24 -8.56 -4.01
CA PRO A 37 -11.42 -7.36 -4.13
C PRO A 37 -10.71 -7.03 -2.81
N VAL A 38 -9.38 -6.90 -2.85
CA VAL A 38 -8.58 -6.62 -1.65
C VAL A 38 -8.84 -5.18 -1.17
N PRO A 39 -9.26 -4.98 0.09
CA PRO A 39 -9.53 -3.66 0.62
C PRO A 39 -8.24 -2.90 0.96
N ALA A 40 -8.30 -1.57 0.92
CA ALA A 40 -7.14 -0.69 1.13
C ALA A 40 -6.47 -0.83 2.51
N TRP A 41 -7.22 -1.24 3.55
CA TRP A 41 -6.67 -1.42 4.90
C TRP A 41 -5.81 -2.69 5.00
N GLU A 42 -6.18 -3.77 4.32
CA GLU A 42 -5.42 -5.01 4.29
C GLU A 42 -4.10 -4.81 3.54
N GLU A 43 -4.17 -4.10 2.40
CA GLU A 43 -2.99 -3.71 1.63
C GLU A 43 -2.05 -2.83 2.48
N ALA A 44 -2.59 -1.90 3.25
CA ALA A 44 -1.78 -1.07 4.14
C ALA A 44 -1.09 -1.89 5.24
N ILE A 45 -1.76 -2.87 5.84
CA ILE A 45 -1.14 -3.77 6.82
C ILE A 45 0.02 -4.53 6.20
N LEU A 46 -0.15 -5.07 4.99
CA LEU A 46 0.91 -5.77 4.27
C LEU A 46 2.10 -4.85 3.97
N LEU A 47 1.85 -3.62 3.51
CA LEU A 47 2.90 -2.64 3.21
C LEU A 47 3.64 -2.20 4.48
N PHE A 48 2.94 -1.97 5.59
CA PHE A 48 3.56 -1.65 6.88
C PHE A 48 4.29 -2.85 7.51
N GLY A 49 3.86 -4.08 7.19
CA GLY A 49 4.55 -5.31 7.60
C GLY A 49 5.87 -5.55 6.86
N SER A 50 6.18 -4.76 5.81
CA SER A 50 7.45 -4.90 5.10
C SER A 50 8.64 -4.58 6.01
N PRO A 51 9.77 -5.30 5.89
CA PRO A 51 10.95 -5.05 6.74
C PRO A 51 11.44 -3.60 6.68
N ALA A 52 11.39 -2.98 5.50
CA ALA A 52 11.77 -1.59 5.31
C ALA A 52 10.83 -0.62 6.05
N ALA A 53 9.51 -0.84 6.00
CA ALA A 53 8.55 -0.02 6.73
C ALA A 53 8.75 -0.15 8.25
N LEU A 54 9.00 -1.36 8.76
CA LEU A 54 9.25 -1.59 10.18
C LEU A 54 10.50 -0.86 10.67
N VAL A 55 11.59 -0.88 9.89
CA VAL A 55 12.81 -0.10 10.18
C VAL A 55 12.51 1.39 10.21
N LEU A 56 11.74 1.90 9.24
CA LEU A 56 11.39 3.33 9.20
C LEU A 56 10.45 3.75 10.35
N LEU A 57 9.53 2.88 10.78
CA LEU A 57 8.70 3.13 11.96
C LEU A 57 9.56 3.22 13.22
N PHE A 58 10.50 2.30 13.38
CA PHE A 58 11.44 2.32 14.50
C PHE A 58 12.33 3.58 14.47
N ALA A 59 12.86 3.93 13.29
CA ALA A 59 13.64 5.16 13.11
C ALA A 59 12.79 6.41 13.41
N SER A 60 11.53 6.44 13.00
CA SER A 60 10.58 7.53 13.32
C SER A 60 10.42 7.69 14.83
N ALA A 61 10.28 6.58 15.57
CA ALA A 61 10.21 6.59 17.03
C ALA A 61 11.51 7.12 17.67
N LEU A 62 12.68 6.72 17.15
CA LEU A 62 13.97 7.26 17.62
C LEU A 62 14.08 8.77 17.37
N VAL A 63 13.65 9.24 16.20
CA VAL A 63 13.65 10.66 15.89
C VAL A 63 12.77 11.43 16.86
N LEU A 64 11.58 10.93 17.19
CA LEU A 64 10.71 11.54 18.20
C LEU A 64 11.39 11.55 19.59
N ARG A 65 12.09 10.47 19.95
CA ARG A 65 12.77 10.33 21.25
C ARG A 65 13.99 11.24 21.41
N PHE A 66 14.78 11.42 20.37
CA PHE A 66 16.00 12.23 20.37
C PHE A 66 15.77 13.66 19.84
N ARG A 67 14.58 13.94 19.30
CA ARG A 67 14.18 15.24 18.74
C ARG A 67 15.16 15.77 17.68
N SER A 68 15.75 14.87 16.88
CA SER A 68 16.75 15.23 15.89
C SER A 68 16.11 15.75 14.60
N ALA A 69 16.36 17.03 14.26
CA ALA A 69 15.87 17.63 13.01
C ALA A 69 16.45 16.96 11.76
N TRP A 70 17.76 16.64 11.78
CA TRP A 70 18.41 15.90 10.71
C TRP A 70 17.89 14.46 10.59
N GLY A 71 17.58 13.84 11.73
CA GLY A 71 16.93 12.53 11.75
C GLY A 71 15.54 12.56 11.13
N ALA A 72 14.74 13.59 11.41
CA ALA A 72 13.42 13.76 10.80
C ALA A 72 13.50 13.91 9.28
N LEU A 73 14.47 14.69 8.78
CA LEU A 73 14.72 14.80 7.34
C LEU A 73 15.09 13.44 6.72
N ALA A 74 16.04 12.71 7.32
CA ALA A 74 16.48 11.41 6.83
C ALA A 74 15.32 10.40 6.78
N VAL A 75 14.50 10.35 7.83
CA VAL A 75 13.33 9.47 7.91
C VAL A 75 12.26 9.88 6.89
N PHE A 76 12.00 11.18 6.70
CA PHE A 76 11.05 11.67 5.70
C PHE A 76 11.46 11.29 4.27
N VAL A 77 12.75 11.43 3.94
CA VAL A 77 13.30 10.98 2.66
C VAL A 77 13.18 9.45 2.54
N GLY A 78 13.49 8.71 3.61
CA GLY A 78 13.32 7.26 3.64
C GLY A 78 11.90 6.80 3.35
N TRP A 79 10.91 7.43 3.99
CA TRP A 79 9.49 7.20 3.73
C TRP A 79 9.10 7.54 2.28
N SER A 80 9.61 8.66 1.75
CA SER A 80 9.34 9.07 0.36
C SER A 80 9.90 8.07 -0.65
N LEU A 81 11.11 7.56 -0.41
CA LEU A 81 11.73 6.53 -1.24
C LEU A 81 10.96 5.20 -1.17
N LEU A 82 10.52 4.80 0.03
CA LEU A 82 9.74 3.57 0.19
C LEU A 82 8.38 3.67 -0.50
N VAL A 83 7.67 4.79 -0.35
CA VAL A 83 6.42 5.05 -1.09
C VAL A 83 6.66 4.98 -2.59
N SER A 84 7.74 5.59 -3.08
CA SER A 84 8.10 5.54 -4.50
C SER A 84 8.39 4.12 -4.97
N ALA A 85 9.11 3.33 -4.17
CA ALA A 85 9.40 1.92 -4.47
C ALA A 85 8.13 1.06 -4.55
N PHE A 86 7.11 1.35 -3.73
CA PHE A 86 5.86 0.60 -3.78
C PHE A 86 4.84 1.11 -4.80
N THR A 87 4.97 2.34 -5.29
CA THR A 87 3.98 2.95 -6.20
C THR A 87 4.47 3.09 -7.64
N ILE A 88 5.77 3.28 -7.84
CA ILE A 88 6.37 3.53 -9.15
C ILE A 88 7.17 2.32 -9.63
N TYR A 89 7.89 1.65 -8.74
CA TYR A 89 8.70 0.49 -9.12
C TYR A 89 7.85 -0.78 -9.15
N ASP A 90 7.74 -1.40 -10.33
CA ASP A 90 7.05 -2.67 -10.51
C ASP A 90 8.06 -3.83 -10.72
N PRO A 91 8.40 -4.59 -9.66
CA PRO A 91 9.29 -5.75 -9.79
C PRO A 91 8.65 -6.90 -10.58
N THR A 92 7.34 -6.85 -10.86
CA THR A 92 6.62 -7.90 -11.61
C THR A 92 6.65 -7.68 -13.12
N GLY A 93 7.35 -6.63 -13.61
CA GLY A 93 7.52 -6.38 -15.03
C GLY A 93 6.25 -5.88 -15.74
N GLY A 94 5.36 -5.21 -15.03
CA GLY A 94 4.09 -4.67 -15.56
C GLY A 94 2.85 -5.45 -15.14
N GLN A 95 2.99 -6.58 -14.42
CA GLN A 95 1.85 -7.41 -14.00
C GLN A 95 1.04 -6.79 -12.87
N ARG A 96 1.57 -5.76 -12.19
CA ARG A 96 0.87 -5.07 -11.12
C ARG A 96 -0.42 -4.38 -11.59
N ILE A 97 -0.44 -3.85 -12.82
CA ILE A 97 -1.63 -3.24 -13.42
C ILE A 97 -2.69 -4.31 -13.73
N ALA A 98 -2.26 -5.46 -14.28
CA ALA A 98 -3.15 -6.59 -14.54
C ALA A 98 -3.73 -7.17 -13.23
N ALA A 99 -2.89 -7.35 -12.21
CA ALA A 99 -3.29 -7.82 -10.88
C ALA A 99 -4.24 -6.85 -10.16
N ALA A 100 -4.03 -5.53 -10.33
CA ALA A 100 -4.95 -4.52 -9.83
C ALA A 100 -6.29 -4.51 -10.58
N ALA A 101 -6.30 -4.81 -11.88
CA ALA A 101 -7.52 -4.96 -12.67
C ALA A 101 -8.30 -6.23 -12.29
N GLU A 102 -7.61 -7.31 -11.94
CA GLU A 102 -8.21 -8.54 -11.39
C GLU A 102 -8.70 -8.34 -9.94
N GLY A 103 -8.16 -7.35 -9.22
CA GLY A 103 -8.59 -6.95 -7.87
C GLY A 103 -7.84 -7.60 -6.71
N CYS A 104 -6.78 -8.38 -6.98
CA CYS A 104 -5.95 -9.00 -5.94
C CYS A 104 -4.89 -8.06 -5.34
N ILE A 105 -4.69 -6.89 -5.94
CA ILE A 105 -3.87 -5.81 -5.36
C ILE A 105 -4.79 -4.66 -4.97
N GLY A 106 -4.81 -4.35 -3.68
CA GLY A 106 -5.56 -3.22 -3.15
C GLY A 106 -4.89 -1.87 -3.47
N SER A 107 -5.63 -0.78 -3.27
CA SER A 107 -5.03 0.56 -3.45
C SER A 107 -4.01 0.84 -2.32
N PRO A 108 -2.79 1.33 -2.64
CA PRO A 108 -1.81 1.73 -1.63
C PRO A 108 -2.15 3.08 -0.96
N ALA A 109 -3.26 3.71 -1.31
CA ALA A 109 -3.61 5.07 -0.90
C ALA A 109 -3.64 5.25 0.63
N LEU A 110 -4.15 4.27 1.37
CA LEU A 110 -4.23 4.35 2.84
C LEU A 110 -2.83 4.30 3.49
N PHE A 111 -1.93 3.47 2.97
CA PHE A 111 -0.53 3.45 3.39
C PHE A 111 0.14 4.81 3.16
N VAL A 112 0.00 5.37 1.95
CA VAL A 112 0.60 6.67 1.59
C VAL A 112 0.05 7.79 2.49
N ALA A 113 -1.26 7.80 2.76
CA ALA A 113 -1.88 8.79 3.63
C ALA A 113 -1.30 8.75 5.06
N ILE A 114 -1.16 7.56 5.64
CA ILE A 114 -0.59 7.40 6.99
C ILE A 114 0.88 7.84 7.01
N VAL A 115 1.67 7.44 6.02
CA VAL A 115 3.08 7.83 5.90
C VAL A 115 3.23 9.35 5.81
N MET A 116 2.37 10.03 5.05
CA MET A 116 2.36 11.49 4.96
C MET A 116 2.08 12.14 6.32
N VAL A 117 1.10 11.62 7.08
CA VAL A 117 0.80 12.14 8.42
C VAL A 117 1.99 11.96 9.36
N ILE A 118 2.64 10.78 9.36
CA ILE A 118 3.85 10.52 10.14
C ILE A 118 4.96 11.50 9.75
N GLY A 119 5.24 11.63 8.45
CA GLY A 119 6.30 12.47 7.93
C GLY A 119 6.13 13.95 8.29
N VAL A 120 4.95 14.51 8.02
CA VAL A 120 4.63 15.90 8.37
C VAL A 120 4.69 16.09 9.90
N GLY A 121 4.15 15.14 10.67
CA GLY A 121 4.21 15.17 12.14
C GLY A 121 5.64 15.22 12.68
N LEU A 122 6.55 14.41 12.13
CA LEU A 122 7.97 14.42 12.51
C LEU A 122 8.63 15.77 12.23
N LEU A 123 8.39 16.35 11.04
CA LEU A 123 8.98 17.62 10.65
C LEU A 123 8.47 18.77 11.52
N LEU A 124 7.16 18.82 11.78
CA LEU A 124 6.56 19.84 12.65
C LEU A 124 7.02 19.70 14.11
N TYR A 125 7.20 18.47 14.60
CA TYR A 125 7.62 18.23 15.98
C TYR A 125 9.11 18.51 16.25
N THR A 126 9.95 18.32 15.24
CA THR A 126 11.42 18.50 15.33
C THR A 126 11.89 19.85 14.79
N GLY A 127 11.15 20.47 13.89
CA GLY A 127 11.38 21.83 13.41
C GLY A 127 11.14 22.84 14.52
N ARG A 128 12.21 23.44 15.06
CA ARG A 128 12.09 24.66 15.89
C ARG A 128 12.20 25.89 14.99
N PRO A 129 11.37 26.93 15.21
CA PRO A 129 11.61 28.25 14.62
C PRO A 129 13.00 28.71 15.05
N LYS A 130 13.81 29.18 14.10
CA LYS A 130 15.03 29.89 14.43
C LYS A 130 14.62 31.31 14.79
N ASP A 131 14.75 31.68 16.06
CA ASP A 131 14.54 33.06 16.49
C ASP A 131 15.69 33.91 15.93
N ASP A 132 15.49 34.49 14.74
CA ASP A 132 16.43 35.42 14.11
C ASP A 132 16.35 36.83 14.72
N THR A 133 15.90 36.96 15.98
CA THR A 133 15.90 38.23 16.69
C THR A 133 17.34 38.70 16.88
N PRO A 134 17.76 39.84 16.28
CA PRO A 134 19.08 40.38 16.54
C PRO A 134 19.19 40.70 18.03
N ARG A 135 20.16 40.11 18.74
CA ARG A 135 20.49 40.59 20.08
C ARG A 135 21.13 41.96 19.92
N ALA A 136 20.42 43.00 20.36
CA ALA A 136 20.92 44.37 20.47
C ALA A 136 21.99 44.48 21.55
#